data_AF-A0A7S3BLU6-F1
#
_entry.id   AF-A0A7S3BLU6-F1
#
_cell.length_a   1.000
_cell.length_b   1.000
_cell.length_c   1.000
_cell.angle_alpha   90.00
_cell.angle_beta   90.00
_cell.angle_gamma   90.00
#
_symmetry.space_group_name_H-M   'P 1'
#
loop_
_entity.id
_entity.type
_entity.pdbx_description
1 polymer ?
#
loop_
_entity_poly.entity_id
_entity_poly.type
_entity_poly.pdbx_seq_one_letter_code
_entity_poly.pdbx_strand_id
1 'polypeptide(L)'
;TTYTERLLIRAMYKFDEIIAERKWQIITLMVVLVLQIVFGGIFYSAASQETVLESMWLCWTYLTDPGTMASVPPDGPERFVASVVTVCGIFFFAFILGFVVDGVLNKMSDLKKGTSMVVESGHTV
;
A
#
# COMPACT_ATOMS: atom_id res chain seq x y z
N THR A 1 5.96 6.29 31.94
CA THR A 1 5.20 5.35 31.09
C THR A 1 3.97 5.97 30.43
N THR A 2 3.40 7.07 30.93
CA THR A 2 2.11 7.63 30.45
C THR A 2 2.16 8.49 29.18
N TYR A 3 3.32 9.06 28.82
CA TYR A 3 3.43 9.98 27.67
C TYR A 3 3.52 9.25 26.32
N THR A 4 4.24 8.14 26.28
CA THR A 4 4.36 7.28 25.09
C THR A 4 3.02 6.66 24.72
N GLU A 5 2.25 6.19 25.71
CA GLU A 5 0.90 5.64 25.48
C GLU A 5 -0.07 6.69 24.92
N ARG A 6 -0.07 7.91 25.46
CA ARG A 6 -0.93 8.99 24.96
C ARG A 6 -0.57 9.43 23.54
N LEU A 7 0.71 9.39 23.18
CA LEU A 7 1.18 9.65 21.81
C LEU A 7 0.73 8.54 20.86
N LEU A 8 0.86 7.28 21.26
CA LEU A 8 0.40 6.14 20.46
C LEU A 8 -1.11 6.18 20.21
N ILE A 9 -1.92 6.43 21.26
CA ILE A 9 -3.38 6.53 21.12
C ILE A 9 -3.77 7.66 20.16
N ARG A 10 -3.10 8.83 20.24
CA ARG A 10 -3.36 9.94 19.32
C ARG A 10 -2.93 9.63 17.88
N ALA A 11 -1.82 8.90 17.72
CA ALA A 11 -1.36 8.47 16.41
C ALA A 11 -2.34 7.47 15.78
N MET A 12 -2.82 6.49 16.54
CA MET A 12 -3.84 5.53 16.11
C MET A 12 -5.15 6.23 15.75
N TYR A 13 -5.63 7.16 16.59
CA TYR A 13 -6.85 7.90 16.30
C TYR A 13 -6.77 8.69 14.98
N LYS A 14 -5.66 9.40 14.76
CA LYS A 14 -5.45 10.13 13.49
C LYS A 14 -5.30 9.19 12.30
N PHE A 15 -4.68 8.03 12.51
CA PHE A 15 -4.53 7.01 11.46
C PHE A 15 -5.90 6.44 11.06
N ASP A 16 -6.76 6.14 12.03
CA ASP A 16 -8.12 5.66 11.79
C ASP A 16 -8.96 6.71 11.06
N GLU A 17 -8.85 7.98 11.47
CA GLU A 17 -9.51 9.13 10.80
C GLU A 17 -9.05 9.28 9.33
N ILE A 18 -7.75 9.13 9.07
CA ILE A 18 -7.17 9.18 7.72
C ILE A 18 -7.61 8.00 6.85
N ILE A 19 -7.76 6.79 7.42
CA ILE A 19 -8.20 5.61 6.67
C ILE A 19 -9.71 5.64 6.39
N ALA A 20 -10.50 6.25 7.26
CA ALA A 20 -11.95 6.33 7.10
C ALA A 20 -12.37 7.16 5.86
N GLU A 21 -11.56 8.15 5.48
CA GLU A 21 -11.85 9.01 4.33
C GLU A 21 -11.31 8.43 3.01
N ARG A 22 -12.20 8.18 2.04
CA ARG A 22 -11.86 7.60 0.73
C ARG A 22 -10.76 8.35 -0.05
N LYS A 23 -10.68 9.68 0.09
CA LYS A 23 -9.62 10.50 -0.53
C LYS A 23 -8.24 10.18 0.02
N TRP A 24 -8.16 9.92 1.33
CA TRP A 24 -6.91 9.70 2.04
C TRP A 24 -6.47 8.23 2.01
N GLN A 25 -7.37 7.29 1.76
CA GLN A 25 -7.03 5.87 1.57
C GLN A 25 -5.96 5.66 0.49
N ILE A 26 -6.15 6.24 -0.70
CA ILE A 26 -5.18 6.10 -1.81
C ILE A 26 -3.86 6.77 -1.45
N ILE A 27 -3.90 7.97 -0.86
CA ILE A 27 -2.69 8.70 -0.45
C ILE A 27 -1.90 7.90 0.60
N THR A 28 -2.61 7.31 1.57
CA THR A 28 -2.00 6.49 2.63
C THR A 28 -1.33 5.26 2.06
N LEU A 29 -1.98 4.55 1.13
CA LEU A 29 -1.39 3.42 0.42
C LEU A 29 -0.14 3.83 -0.38
N MET A 30 -0.18 4.97 -1.07
CA MET A 30 0.99 5.47 -1.81
C MET A 30 2.16 5.80 -0.87
N VAL A 31 1.89 6.37 0.30
CA VAL A 31 2.92 6.61 1.31
C VAL A 31 3.47 5.30 1.85
N VAL A 32 2.62 4.32 2.15
CA VAL A 32 3.04 2.99 2.61
C VAL A 32 3.92 2.30 1.55
N LEU A 33 3.57 2.41 0.26
CA LEU A 33 4.37 1.89 -0.86
C LEU A 33 5.78 2.48 -0.87
N VAL A 34 5.89 3.81 -0.81
CA VAL A 34 7.19 4.49 -0.82
C VAL A 34 8.01 4.10 0.41
N LEU A 35 7.38 4.03 1.58
CA LEU A 35 8.05 3.58 2.80
C LEU A 35 8.56 2.14 2.66
N GLN A 36 7.77 1.23 2.10
CA GLN A 36 8.19 -0.16 1.85
C GLN A 36 9.43 -0.22 0.96
N ILE A 37 9.47 0.56 -0.13
CA ILE A 37 10.61 0.61 -1.05
C ILE A 37 11.85 1.17 -0.35
N VAL A 38 11.70 2.24 0.42
CA VAL A 38 12.82 2.87 1.14
C VAL A 38 13.37 1.93 2.21
N PHE A 39 12.50 1.39 3.08
CA PHE A 39 12.93 0.47 4.13
C PHE A 39 13.51 -0.80 3.54
N GLY A 40 12.82 -1.44 2.61
CA GLY A 40 13.29 -2.66 1.98
C GLY A 40 14.60 -2.46 1.20
N GLY A 41 14.76 -1.33 0.50
CA GLY A 41 16.01 -0.96 -0.18
C GLY A 41 17.18 -0.75 0.79
N ILE A 42 16.97 -0.08 1.93
CA ILE A 42 18.00 0.10 2.97
C ILE A 42 18.39 -1.25 3.57
N PHE A 43 17.42 -2.08 3.94
CA PHE A 43 17.68 -3.42 4.48
C PHE A 43 18.37 -4.33 3.47
N TYR A 44 17.99 -4.24 2.19
CA TYR A 44 18.59 -5.03 1.12
C TYR A 44 20.02 -4.58 0.82
N SER A 45 20.30 -3.27 0.80
CA SER A 45 21.66 -2.73 0.64
C SER A 45 22.58 -3.03 1.83
N ALA A 46 22.03 -3.29 3.02
CA ALA A 46 22.81 -3.75 4.16
C ALA A 46 23.14 -5.26 4.07
N ALA A 47 22.31 -6.05 3.40
CA ALA A 47 22.48 -7.49 3.25
C ALA A 47 23.28 -7.87 1.99
N SER A 48 23.13 -7.09 0.92
CA SER A 48 23.84 -7.23 -0.36
C SER A 48 24.97 -6.19 -0.46
N GLN A 49 25.97 -6.44 -1.30
CA GLN A 49 27.03 -5.45 -1.60
C GLN A 49 26.62 -4.47 -2.73
N GLU A 50 25.32 -4.34 -2.98
CA GLU A 50 24.77 -3.52 -4.07
C GLU A 50 24.65 -2.04 -3.67
N THR A 51 24.63 -1.18 -4.69
CA THR A 51 24.40 0.26 -4.47
C THR A 51 22.99 0.49 -3.92
N VAL A 52 22.81 1.48 -3.03
CA VAL A 52 21.50 1.82 -2.42
C VAL A 52 20.42 2.04 -3.47
N LEU A 53 20.75 2.71 -4.58
CA LEU A 53 19.81 2.95 -5.68
C LEU A 53 19.35 1.65 -6.36
N GLU A 54 20.28 0.73 -6.60
CA GLU A 54 19.98 -0.58 -7.19
C GLU A 54 19.15 -1.44 -6.23
N SER A 55 19.46 -1.35 -4.93
CA SER A 55 18.70 -2.02 -3.88
C SER A 55 17.25 -1.52 -3.79
N MET A 56 17.04 -0.21 -3.96
CA MET A 56 15.68 0.37 -4.04
C MET A 56 14.94 -0.10 -5.30
N TRP A 57 15.63 -0.17 -6.44
CA TRP A 57 15.09 -0.70 -7.68
C TRP A 57 14.67 -2.17 -7.54
N LEU A 58 15.54 -3.01 -7.01
CA LEU A 58 15.26 -4.43 -6.73
C LEU A 58 14.10 -4.58 -5.74
N CYS A 59 14.09 -3.80 -4.67
CA CYS A 59 12.99 -3.80 -3.70
C CYS A 59 11.65 -3.43 -4.34
N TRP A 60 11.62 -2.46 -5.25
CA TRP A 60 10.42 -2.13 -6.01
C TRP A 60 9.96 -3.32 -6.87
N THR A 61 10.89 -4.00 -7.56
CA THR A 61 10.54 -5.18 -8.37
C THR A 61 9.99 -6.34 -7.53
N TYR A 62 10.58 -6.62 -6.37
CA TYR A 62 10.11 -7.67 -5.44
C TYR A 62 8.72 -7.38 -4.88
N LEU A 63 8.37 -6.10 -4.78
CA LEU A 63 7.07 -5.67 -4.30
C LEU A 63 6.00 -5.80 -5.40
N THR A 64 6.31 -5.41 -6.63
CA THR A 64 5.37 -5.40 -7.77
C THR A 64 5.20 -6.76 -8.43
N ASP A 65 6.26 -7.55 -8.46
CA ASP A 65 6.26 -8.88 -9.06
C ASP A 65 7.00 -9.85 -8.13
N PRO A 66 6.27 -10.62 -7.31
CA PRO A 66 6.85 -11.65 -6.46
C PRO A 66 7.74 -12.66 -7.20
N GLY A 67 7.54 -12.86 -8.51
CA GLY A 67 8.36 -13.77 -9.31
C GLY A 67 9.83 -13.36 -9.39
N THR A 68 10.11 -12.07 -9.23
CA THR A 68 11.48 -11.53 -9.32
C THR A 68 12.38 -11.96 -8.16
N MET A 69 11.85 -12.37 -7.00
CA MET A 69 12.69 -12.84 -5.89
C MET A 69 13.38 -14.19 -6.17
N ALA A 70 12.93 -14.93 -7.20
CA ALA A 70 13.53 -16.21 -7.60
C ALA A 70 14.93 -16.04 -8.21
N SER A 71 15.30 -14.84 -8.66
CA SER A 71 16.64 -14.54 -9.17
C SER A 71 17.66 -14.26 -8.06
N VAL A 72 17.23 -14.18 -6.79
CA VAL A 72 18.10 -13.89 -5.66
C VAL A 72 19.00 -15.10 -5.35
N PRO A 73 20.32 -14.89 -5.13
CA PRO A 73 21.25 -15.96 -4.79
C PRO A 73 20.77 -16.80 -3.59
N PRO A 74 20.96 -18.13 -3.62
CA PRO A 74 20.34 -19.02 -2.65
C PRO A 74 20.93 -18.94 -1.23
N ASP A 75 22.17 -18.46 -1.09
CA ASP A 75 23.00 -18.65 0.10
C ASP A 75 23.25 -17.37 0.94
N GLY A 76 22.64 -16.25 0.56
CA GLY A 76 22.91 -14.95 1.19
C GLY A 76 21.78 -14.40 2.09
N PRO A 77 22.11 -13.56 3.08
CA PRO A 77 21.12 -12.90 3.95
C PRO A 77 20.12 -12.02 3.18
N GLU A 78 20.48 -11.57 1.98
CA GLU A 78 19.62 -10.84 1.05
C GLU A 78 18.36 -11.63 0.65
N ARG A 79 18.41 -12.96 0.67
CA ARG A 79 17.27 -13.83 0.32
C ARG A 79 16.17 -13.77 1.38
N PHE A 80 16.55 -13.66 2.65
CA PHE A 80 15.59 -13.47 3.74
C PHE A 80 14.91 -12.11 3.62
N VAL A 81 15.69 -11.05 3.36
CA VAL A 81 15.17 -9.70 3.16
C VAL A 81 14.21 -9.65 1.96
N ALA A 82 14.62 -10.21 0.81
CA ALA A 82 13.79 -10.26 -0.39
C ALA A 82 12.47 -11.02 -0.13
N SER A 83 12.51 -12.15 0.58
CA SER A 83 11.32 -12.93 0.92
C SER A 83 10.33 -12.11 1.78
N VAL A 84 10.84 -11.39 2.79
CA VAL A 84 10.02 -10.53 3.65
C VAL A 84 9.41 -9.37 2.86
N VAL A 85 10.20 -8.69 2.03
CA VAL A 85 9.73 -7.60 1.17
C VAL A 85 8.63 -8.10 0.22
N THR A 86 8.80 -9.26 -0.39
CA THR A 86 7.79 -9.83 -1.30
C THR A 86 6.49 -10.19 -0.58
N VAL A 87 6.56 -10.81 0.60
CA VAL A 87 5.36 -11.09 1.40
C VAL A 87 4.62 -9.78 1.75
N CYS A 88 5.35 -8.75 2.14
CA CYS A 88 4.79 -7.43 2.40
C CYS A 88 4.14 -6.81 1.13
N GLY A 89 4.76 -6.99 -0.03
CA GLY A 89 4.21 -6.58 -1.33
C GLY A 89 2.88 -7.27 -1.65
N ILE A 90 2.80 -8.59 -1.43
CA ILE A 90 1.55 -9.35 -1.63
C ILE A 90 0.42 -8.79 -0.75
N PHE A 91 0.69 -8.53 0.52
CA PHE A 91 -0.31 -7.91 1.41
C PHE A 91 -0.70 -6.50 0.93
N PHE A 92 0.27 -5.70 0.49
CA PHE A 92 0.01 -4.37 -0.04
C PHE A 92 -0.94 -4.40 -1.24
N PHE A 93 -0.72 -5.30 -2.20
CA PHE A 93 -1.62 -5.47 -3.34
C PHE A 93 -3.00 -6.00 -2.94
N ALA A 94 -3.09 -6.88 -1.95
CA ALA A 94 -4.37 -7.33 -1.40
C ALA A 94 -5.18 -6.17 -0.81
N PHE A 95 -4.52 -5.25 -0.08
CA PHE A 95 -5.18 -4.05 0.44
C PHE A 95 -5.66 -3.11 -0.67
N ILE A 96 -4.82 -2.84 -1.68
CA ILE A 96 -5.23 -2.04 -2.85
C ILE A 96 -6.45 -2.67 -3.51
N LEU A 97 -6.42 -3.98 -3.75
CA LEU A 97 -7.51 -4.69 -4.39
C LEU A 97 -8.81 -4.56 -3.57
N GLY A 98 -8.73 -4.69 -2.24
CA GLY A 98 -9.87 -4.48 -1.35
C GLY A 98 -10.53 -3.12 -1.55
N PHE A 99 -9.75 -2.04 -1.52
CA PHE A 99 -10.27 -0.69 -1.72
C PHE A 99 -10.81 -0.44 -3.12
N VAL A 100 -10.18 -1.02 -4.15
CA VAL A 100 -10.67 -0.93 -5.54
C VAL A 100 -12.02 -1.64 -5.66
N VAL A 101 -12.15 -2.84 -5.10
CA VAL A 101 -13.39 -3.62 -5.11
C VAL A 101 -14.50 -2.85 -4.40
N ASP A 102 -14.26 -2.30 -3.21
CA ASP A 102 -15.23 -1.47 -2.49
C ASP A 102 -15.64 -0.23 -3.31
N GLY A 103 -14.67 0.41 -3.97
CA GLY A 103 -14.93 1.54 -4.86
C GLY A 103 -15.85 1.17 -6.04
N VAL A 104 -15.63 0.00 -6.65
CA VAL A 104 -16.44 -0.52 -7.75
C VAL A 104 -17.84 -0.90 -7.27
N LEU A 105 -17.94 -1.60 -6.14
CA LEU A 105 -19.21 -2.03 -5.54
C LEU A 105 -20.10 -0.84 -5.20
N ASN A 106 -19.52 0.21 -4.61
CA ASN A 106 -20.25 1.45 -4.32
C ASN A 106 -20.79 2.08 -5.60
N LYS A 107 -19.97 2.20 -6.66
CA LYS A 107 -20.42 2.75 -7.94
C LYS A 107 -21.51 1.90 -8.60
N MET A 108 -21.41 0.58 -8.52
CA MET A 108 -22.45 -0.33 -9.01
C MET A 108 -23.74 -0.21 -8.20
N SER A 109 -23.65 0.00 -6.88
CA SER A 109 -24.79 0.23 -6.00
C SER A 109 -25.54 1.52 -6.38
N ASP A 110 -24.80 2.60 -6.66
CA ASP A 110 -25.38 3.87 -7.13
C ASP A 110 -26.12 3.71 -8.46
N LEU A 111 -25.54 2.95 -9.40
CA LEU A 111 -26.17 2.64 -10.69
C LEU A 111 -27.44 1.79 -10.52
N LYS A 112 -27.43 0.79 -9.63
CA LYS A 112 -28.60 -0.07 -9.35
C LYS A 112 -29.77 0.68 -8.72
N LYS A 113 -29.51 1.74 -7.96
CA LYS A 113 -30.54 2.58 -7.33
C LYS A 113 -31.22 3.55 -8.31
N GLY A 114 -30.70 3.69 -9.53
CA GLY A 114 -31.25 4.62 -10.53
C GLY A 114 -31.01 6.10 -10.22
N THR A 115 -30.28 6.43 -9.14
CA THR A 115 -29.93 7.80 -8.75
C THR A 115 -28.61 8.24 -9.37
N SER A 116 -28.40 7.95 -10.66
CA SER A 116 -27.37 8.69 -11.40
C SER A 116 -27.75 10.16 -11.30
N MET A 117 -26.78 11.03 -11.01
CA MET A 117 -27.00 12.47 -10.96
C MET A 117 -27.76 12.90 -12.21
N VAL A 118 -29.03 13.30 -12.07
CA VAL A 118 -29.84 13.79 -13.19
C VAL A 118 -29.28 15.16 -13.53
N VAL A 119 -28.41 15.21 -14.54
CA VAL A 119 -27.95 16.44 -15.18
C VAL A 119 -28.93 16.80 -16.30
N GLU A 120 -30.23 16.71 -16.03
CA GLU A 120 -31.26 17.28 -16.90
C GLU A 120 -31.83 18.52 -16.23
N SER A 121 -31.45 19.67 -16.77
CA SER A 121 -32.13 20.93 -16.47
C SER A 121 -33.42 20.97 -17.30
N GLY A 122 -34.58 20.76 -16.68
CA GLY A 122 -35.86 21.10 -17.32
C GLY A 122 -37.07 20.18 -17.14
N HIS A 123 -37.17 19.38 -16.08
CA HIS A 123 -38.42 18.65 -15.81
C HIS A 123 -39.03 19.01 -14.45
N THR A 124 -40.26 19.52 -14.51
CA THR A 124 -41.13 19.88 -13.38
C THR A 124 -41.75 18.62 -12.78
N VAL A 125 -41.80 18.60 -11.45
CA VAL A 125 -42.34 17.56 -10.57
C VAL A 125 -43.76 17.09 -10.91
#